data_AF-A0A957U763-F1
#
_entry.id   AF-A0A957U763-F1
#
_cell.length_a   1.000
_cell.length_b   1.000
_cell.length_c   1.000
_cell.angle_alpha   90.00
_cell.angle_beta   90.00
_cell.angle_gamma   90.00
#
_symmetry.space_group_name_H-M   'P 1'
#
loop_
_entity.id
_entity.type
_entity.pdbx_description
1 polymer ?
#
loop_
_entity_poly.entity_id
_entity_poly.type
_entity_poly.pdbx_seq_one_letter_code
_entity_poly.pdbx_strand_id
1 'polypeptide(L)'
;MTSVQPEADKTPQRPEDGAPTGKPGAMSRRPVTPDYLFKIPLGTQKLPSSSDADHALRLNEQLRKDHRRHLFRDGPWVLIIGFSLIILFGTLMLKLPWSAADGTFITWGEAFFTATSATTVTGLAVRTTAIDFSFFGQVVILLLLQLGGVGFIAFSVLLFRLIGRRLTLQTRFMVQQSLGSHQASGVLNLALYVLAVTLTIEGVGALLLWLRWRTMLPDGEALWYAIFHSISSYCNAGFDLFSGTEHGVLFGFGTDWYTLSVMGVLILLGSFGITIFYDLWSFRSDKTLSINTRITFLLTVLLTVIGLGV
;
A
#
# COMPACT_ATOMS: atom_id res chain seq x y z
N MET A 1 49.28 -39.03 -29.99
CA MET A 1 50.45 -38.50 -30.72
C MET A 1 49.88 -37.80 -31.95
N THR A 2 49.98 -36.49 -32.17
CA THR A 2 51.09 -35.57 -31.88
C THR A 2 50.59 -34.11 -31.89
N SER A 3 51.06 -33.34 -30.89
CA SER A 3 51.41 -31.91 -30.82
C SER A 3 50.52 -30.77 -31.34
N VAL A 4 50.38 -29.83 -30.42
CA VAL A 4 49.95 -28.43 -30.45
C VAL A 4 51.14 -27.48 -30.79
N GLN A 5 50.80 -26.25 -31.21
CA GLN A 5 51.52 -24.94 -31.05
C GLN A 5 52.20 -24.24 -32.27
N PRO A 6 52.46 -22.90 -32.25
CA PRO A 6 51.92 -21.89 -33.18
C PRO A 6 53.00 -20.97 -33.83
N GLU A 7 52.61 -19.93 -34.59
CA GLU A 7 53.55 -18.91 -35.09
C GLU A 7 52.95 -17.49 -35.14
N ALA A 8 53.74 -16.53 -34.64
CA ALA A 8 53.49 -15.09 -34.57
C ALA A 8 53.87 -14.37 -35.89
N ASP A 9 53.39 -13.14 -36.15
CA ASP A 9 54.28 -12.00 -36.53
C ASP A 9 53.57 -10.64 -36.77
N LYS A 10 54.32 -9.58 -36.46
CA LYS A 10 54.42 -8.22 -37.06
C LYS A 10 53.32 -7.15 -36.93
N THR A 11 53.65 -6.15 -36.09
CA THR A 11 53.35 -4.72 -36.18
C THR A 11 53.85 -4.06 -37.49
N PRO A 12 53.27 -2.90 -37.86
CA PRO A 12 54.06 -1.87 -38.53
C PRO A 12 53.92 -0.45 -37.96
N GLN A 13 54.90 0.36 -38.37
CA GLN A 13 55.39 1.64 -37.86
C GLN A 13 54.53 2.87 -38.19
N ARG A 14 54.79 3.95 -37.44
CA ARG A 14 54.33 5.33 -37.63
C ARG A 14 55.36 6.13 -38.47
N PRO A 15 54.96 7.06 -39.36
CA PRO A 15 55.87 8.05 -39.92
C PRO A 15 55.73 9.43 -39.25
N GLU A 16 56.86 10.14 -39.21
CA GLU A 16 57.05 11.50 -38.71
C GLU A 16 56.72 12.58 -39.75
N ASP A 17 56.51 13.82 -39.26
CA ASP A 17 57.09 15.09 -39.76
C ASP A 17 56.14 16.29 -39.74
N GLY A 18 56.66 17.43 -39.28
CA GLY A 18 56.15 18.76 -39.65
C GLY A 18 56.03 19.79 -38.51
N ALA A 19 57.14 20.36 -38.07
CA ALA A 19 57.13 21.64 -37.33
C ALA A 19 57.02 22.82 -38.32
N PRO A 20 56.46 23.98 -37.90
CA PRO A 20 57.26 25.19 -38.05
C PRO A 20 57.20 26.13 -36.83
N THR A 21 58.39 26.41 -36.32
CA THR A 21 58.94 27.73 -35.92
C THR A 21 57.98 28.90 -35.64
N GLY A 22 57.98 29.38 -34.38
CA GLY A 22 57.50 30.71 -33.98
C GLY A 22 58.00 31.09 -32.59
N LYS A 23 58.77 32.19 -32.47
CA LYS A 23 59.33 32.72 -31.20
C LYS A 23 58.23 33.18 -30.21
N PRO A 24 58.50 33.21 -28.89
CA PRO A 24 57.49 33.47 -27.86
C PRO A 24 57.11 34.96 -27.78
N GLY A 25 55.89 35.29 -28.20
CA GLY A 25 55.27 36.59 -27.94
C GLY A 25 54.74 36.64 -26.50
N ALA A 26 55.17 37.64 -25.74
CA ALA A 26 54.75 37.88 -24.37
C ALA A 26 53.22 38.07 -24.26
N MET A 27 52.51 37.04 -23.79
CA MET A 27 51.12 37.17 -23.37
C MET A 27 51.08 37.75 -21.95
N SER A 28 50.76 39.04 -21.89
CA SER A 28 50.31 39.74 -20.68
C SER A 28 49.17 38.94 -20.03
N ARG A 29 49.47 38.25 -18.93
CA ARG A 29 48.45 37.69 -18.05
C ARG A 29 47.75 38.86 -17.36
N ARG A 30 46.62 39.31 -17.92
CA ARG A 30 45.68 40.13 -17.15
C ARG A 30 45.14 39.27 -16.00
N PRO A 31 45.22 39.71 -14.73
CA PRO A 31 44.55 39.01 -13.66
C PRO A 31 43.04 39.13 -13.91
N VAL A 32 42.36 37.99 -14.04
CA VAL A 32 40.90 37.93 -14.02
C VAL A 32 40.50 38.17 -12.56
N THR A 33 40.16 39.41 -12.23
CA THR A 33 39.48 39.72 -10.97
C THR A 33 38.07 39.12 -11.03
N PRO A 34 37.69 38.24 -10.09
CA PRO A 34 36.32 37.72 -10.04
C PRO A 34 35.38 38.86 -9.62
N ASP A 35 34.52 39.28 -10.54
CA ASP A 35 33.57 40.38 -10.35
C ASP A 35 32.34 39.90 -9.55
N TYR A 36 32.57 39.39 -8.33
CA TYR A 36 31.53 39.04 -7.35
C TYR A 36 31.31 40.15 -6.31
N LEU A 37 31.60 41.40 -6.66
CA LEU A 37 31.13 42.54 -5.89
C LEU A 37 29.66 42.77 -6.24
N PHE A 38 28.80 42.04 -5.55
CA PHE A 38 27.36 42.30 -5.48
C PHE A 38 27.18 43.74 -4.98
N LYS A 39 27.08 44.70 -5.91
CA LYS A 39 26.69 46.08 -5.61
C LYS A 39 25.25 46.03 -5.13
N ILE A 40 25.07 45.97 -3.81
CA ILE A 40 23.78 46.22 -3.18
C ILE A 40 23.49 47.70 -3.46
N PRO A 41 22.46 48.05 -4.26
CA PRO A 41 22.01 49.43 -4.28
C PRO A 41 21.41 49.68 -2.91
N LEU A 42 22.15 50.38 -2.04
CA LEU A 42 21.60 51.06 -0.88
C LEU A 42 20.75 52.23 -1.40
N GLY A 43 19.68 51.90 -2.11
CA GLY A 43 18.55 52.78 -2.24
C GLY A 43 18.02 53.00 -0.84
N THR A 44 17.69 54.24 -0.52
CA THR A 44 17.00 54.65 0.69
C THR A 44 15.63 53.97 0.74
N GLN A 45 15.62 52.68 1.11
CA GLN A 45 14.41 51.94 1.39
C GLN A 45 13.86 52.55 2.67
N LYS A 46 12.86 53.44 2.52
CA LYS A 46 12.07 53.93 3.65
C LYS A 46 11.70 52.72 4.50
N LEU A 47 12.08 52.76 5.78
CA LEU A 47 11.59 51.84 6.78
C LEU A 47 10.06 51.77 6.63
N PRO A 48 9.46 50.57 6.53
CA PRO A 48 8.02 50.43 6.36
C PRO A 48 7.31 51.23 7.46
N SER A 49 6.29 52.00 7.10
CA SER A 49 5.53 52.78 8.08
C SER A 49 4.92 51.83 9.12
N SER A 50 4.68 52.27 10.36
CA SER A 50 4.18 51.36 11.41
C SER A 50 2.88 50.66 11.00
N SER A 51 2.06 51.32 10.17
CA SER A 51 0.84 50.77 9.58
C SER A 51 1.11 49.63 8.60
N ASP A 52 2.17 49.69 7.79
CA ASP A 52 2.52 48.64 6.82
C ASP A 52 3.10 47.41 7.50
N ALA A 53 3.87 47.61 8.58
CA ALA A 53 4.40 46.53 9.41
C ALA A 53 3.28 45.78 10.15
N ASP A 54 2.31 46.52 10.70
CA ASP A 54 1.13 45.94 11.36
C ASP A 54 0.24 45.17 10.37
N HIS A 55 0.08 45.67 9.15
CA HIS A 55 -0.66 44.97 8.09
C HIS A 55 0.04 43.68 7.66
N ALA A 56 1.38 43.71 7.49
CA ALA A 56 2.16 42.52 7.16
C ALA A 56 2.13 41.47 8.27
N LEU A 57 2.15 41.89 9.55
CA LEU A 57 2.00 41.00 10.70
C LEU A 57 0.61 40.35 10.74
N ARG A 58 -0.46 41.12 10.53
CA ARG A 58 -1.84 40.59 10.48
C ARG A 58 -2.04 39.63 9.33
N LEU A 59 -1.47 39.93 8.15
CA LEU A 59 -1.50 39.04 6.99
C LEU A 59 -0.74 37.74 7.28
N ASN A 60 0.44 37.81 7.89
CA ASN A 60 1.18 36.62 8.30
C ASN A 60 0.45 35.81 9.36
N GLU A 61 -0.23 36.46 10.32
CA GLU A 61 -1.00 35.77 11.34
C GLU A 61 -2.27 35.12 10.77
N GLN A 62 -2.92 35.76 9.80
CA GLN A 62 -4.04 35.18 9.03
C GLN A 62 -3.59 34.01 8.17
N LEU A 63 -2.51 34.17 7.40
CA LEU A 63 -1.92 33.08 6.60
C LEU A 63 -1.50 31.91 7.49
N ARG A 64 -0.92 32.17 8.66
CA ARG A 64 -0.53 31.13 9.62
C ARG A 64 -1.73 30.47 10.29
N LYS A 65 -2.83 31.21 10.55
CA LYS A 65 -4.11 30.63 11.02
C LYS A 65 -4.78 29.79 9.93
N ASP A 66 -4.79 30.23 8.68
CA ASP A 66 -5.35 29.47 7.55
C ASP A 66 -4.49 28.25 7.22
N HIS A 67 -3.16 28.37 7.25
CA HIS A 67 -2.25 27.23 7.07
C HIS A 67 -2.39 26.22 8.20
N ARG A 68 -2.56 26.67 9.45
CA ARG A 68 -2.81 25.79 10.61
C ARG A 68 -4.19 25.13 10.55
N ARG A 69 -5.22 25.82 10.05
CA ARG A 69 -6.56 25.24 9.78
C ARG A 69 -6.53 24.26 8.62
N HIS A 70 -5.67 24.48 7.63
CA HIS A 70 -5.40 23.52 6.56
C HIS A 70 -4.62 22.32 7.07
N LEU A 71 -3.64 22.47 7.97
CA LEU A 71 -2.92 21.35 8.60
C LEU A 71 -3.81 20.39 9.40
N PHE A 72 -4.81 20.91 10.12
CA PHE A 72 -5.83 20.07 10.77
C PHE A 72 -6.84 19.48 9.77
N ARG A 73 -6.90 20.03 8.55
CA ARG A 73 -7.64 19.53 7.39
C ARG A 73 -6.71 18.80 6.39
N ASP A 74 -5.51 18.43 6.80
CA ASP A 74 -4.57 17.67 5.98
C ASP A 74 -4.74 16.19 6.31
N GLY A 75 -4.82 15.37 5.27
CA GLY A 75 -5.38 14.01 5.33
C GLY A 75 -4.87 13.03 6.40
N PRO A 76 -3.65 13.14 7.01
CA PRO A 76 -3.21 12.19 8.03
C PRO A 76 -4.12 12.11 9.26
N TRP A 77 -4.60 13.26 9.77
CA TRP A 77 -5.45 13.29 10.96
C TRP A 77 -6.80 12.62 10.73
N VAL A 78 -7.35 12.72 9.52
CA VAL A 78 -8.59 12.04 9.14
C VAL A 78 -8.41 10.53 9.21
N LEU A 79 -7.26 10.00 8.79
CA LEU A 79 -6.99 8.56 8.89
C LEU A 79 -6.75 8.13 10.33
N ILE A 80 -5.96 8.87 11.10
CA ILE A 80 -5.68 8.54 12.51
C ILE A 80 -6.99 8.51 13.30
N ILE A 81 -7.81 9.56 13.19
CA ILE A 81 -9.08 9.65 13.91
C ILE A 81 -10.05 8.61 13.38
N GLY A 82 -10.13 8.42 12.07
CA GLY A 82 -11.01 7.43 11.44
C GLY A 82 -10.71 6.00 11.90
N PHE A 83 -9.46 5.56 11.79
CA PHE A 83 -9.02 4.24 12.29
C PHE A 83 -9.23 4.10 13.80
N SER A 84 -8.90 5.14 14.58
CA SER A 84 -9.11 5.11 16.04
C SER A 84 -10.59 4.92 16.39
N LEU A 85 -11.50 5.60 15.68
CA LEU A 85 -12.94 5.46 15.90
C LEU A 85 -13.44 4.07 15.52
N ILE A 86 -12.96 3.49 14.42
CA ILE A 86 -13.31 2.11 14.03
C ILE A 86 -12.86 1.12 15.10
N ILE A 87 -11.63 1.25 15.61
CA ILE A 87 -11.10 0.39 16.68
C ILE A 87 -11.93 0.52 17.95
N LEU A 88 -12.25 1.76 18.37
CA LEU A 88 -13.07 2.00 19.56
C LEU A 88 -14.47 1.43 19.40
N PHE A 89 -15.09 1.63 18.24
CA PHE A 89 -16.39 1.06 17.92
C PHE A 89 -16.36 -0.48 17.95
N GLY A 90 -15.35 -1.09 17.31
CA GLY A 90 -15.13 -2.53 17.34
C GLY A 90 -14.94 -3.07 18.76
N THR A 91 -14.19 -2.35 19.59
CA THR A 91 -13.96 -2.70 21.00
C THR A 91 -15.27 -2.73 21.78
N LEU A 92 -16.11 -1.71 21.60
CA LEU A 92 -17.42 -1.63 22.24
C LEU A 92 -18.30 -2.79 21.79
N MET A 93 -18.38 -3.05 20.47
CA MET A 93 -19.14 -4.16 19.90
C MET A 93 -18.67 -5.52 20.45
N LEU A 94 -17.37 -5.78 20.53
CA LEU A 94 -16.82 -7.04 21.07
C LEU A 94 -17.00 -7.17 22.58
N LYS A 95 -17.18 -6.07 23.32
CA LYS A 95 -17.43 -6.11 24.76
C LYS A 95 -18.87 -6.49 25.11
N LEU A 96 -19.82 -6.35 24.19
CA LEU A 96 -21.21 -6.74 24.42
C LEU A 96 -21.29 -8.22 24.83
N PRO A 97 -22.24 -8.58 25.73
CA PRO A 97 -22.41 -9.96 26.17
C PRO A 97 -22.76 -10.91 25.01
N TRP A 98 -23.34 -10.39 23.92
CA TRP A 98 -23.67 -11.17 22.73
C TRP A 98 -22.45 -11.56 21.89
N SER A 99 -21.29 -10.92 22.11
CA SER A 99 -20.07 -11.19 21.35
C SER A 99 -19.22 -12.29 21.97
N ALA A 100 -19.38 -12.54 23.27
CA ALA A 100 -18.72 -13.63 23.97
C ALA A 100 -19.46 -14.95 23.70
N ALA A 101 -18.71 -16.03 23.54
CA ALA A 101 -19.27 -17.37 23.53
C ALA A 101 -19.86 -17.74 24.91
N ASP A 102 -20.74 -18.74 24.94
CA ASP A 102 -21.39 -19.16 26.17
C ASP A 102 -20.37 -19.61 27.23
N GLY A 103 -20.41 -18.97 28.40
CA GLY A 103 -19.50 -19.25 29.51
C GLY A 103 -18.13 -18.57 29.43
N THR A 104 -17.86 -17.75 28.39
CA THR A 104 -16.64 -16.94 28.32
C THR A 104 -16.90 -15.49 28.72
N PHE A 105 -15.88 -14.84 29.28
CA PHE A 105 -15.93 -13.41 29.59
C PHE A 105 -14.74 -12.70 28.95
N ILE A 106 -15.03 -11.79 28.04
CA ILE A 106 -14.01 -10.98 27.36
C ILE A 106 -13.77 -9.71 28.18
N THR A 107 -12.52 -9.52 28.60
CA THR A 107 -12.07 -8.30 29.31
C THR A 107 -11.93 -7.12 28.34
N TRP A 108 -11.91 -5.89 28.87
CA TRP A 108 -11.72 -4.69 28.05
C TRP A 108 -10.40 -4.69 27.26
N GLY A 109 -9.32 -5.19 27.87
CA GLY A 109 -8.02 -5.28 27.22
C GLY A 109 -8.01 -6.27 26.05
N GLU A 110 -8.63 -7.43 26.22
CA GLU A 110 -8.76 -8.44 25.17
C GLU A 110 -9.63 -7.94 24.01
N ALA A 111 -10.78 -7.32 24.32
CA ALA A 111 -11.65 -6.75 23.28
C ALA A 111 -10.94 -5.63 22.49
N PHE A 112 -10.21 -4.75 23.17
CA PHE A 112 -9.46 -3.66 22.52
C PHE A 112 -8.32 -4.19 21.65
N PHE A 113 -7.59 -5.18 22.16
CA PHE A 113 -6.50 -5.80 21.41
C PHE A 113 -7.02 -6.53 20.16
N THR A 114 -8.07 -7.33 20.30
CA THR A 114 -8.68 -8.05 19.17
C THR A 114 -9.25 -7.06 18.14
N ALA A 115 -9.96 -6.02 18.57
CA ALA A 115 -10.48 -5.00 17.66
C ALA A 115 -9.36 -4.24 16.92
N THR A 116 -8.28 -3.91 17.63
CA THR A 116 -7.10 -3.26 17.03
C THR A 116 -6.47 -4.19 16.00
N SER A 117 -6.12 -5.41 16.39
CA SER A 117 -5.47 -6.39 15.53
C SER A 117 -6.30 -6.76 14.30
N ALA A 118 -7.63 -6.87 14.45
CA ALA A 118 -8.53 -7.10 13.32
C ALA A 118 -8.55 -5.88 12.37
N THR A 119 -8.70 -4.66 12.90
CA THR A 119 -8.74 -3.44 12.09
C THR A 119 -7.40 -3.15 11.41
N THR A 120 -6.28 -3.46 12.06
CA THR A 120 -4.93 -3.33 11.48
C THR A 120 -4.50 -4.57 10.70
N VAL A 121 -5.38 -5.57 10.61
CA VAL A 121 -5.20 -6.77 9.77
C VAL A 121 -3.90 -7.51 10.12
N THR A 122 -3.60 -7.60 11.42
CA THR A 122 -2.31 -8.11 11.95
C THR A 122 -2.37 -9.59 12.31
N GLY A 123 -3.54 -10.11 12.67
CA GLY A 123 -3.74 -11.55 12.93
C GLY A 123 -3.31 -12.04 14.31
N LEU A 124 -2.86 -11.15 15.18
CA LEU A 124 -2.57 -11.49 16.57
C LEU A 124 -3.88 -11.52 17.36
N ALA A 125 -4.12 -12.60 18.09
CA ALA A 125 -5.28 -12.72 18.96
C ALA A 125 -4.84 -13.17 20.36
N VAL A 126 -5.29 -12.46 21.39
CA VAL A 126 -5.09 -12.88 22.80
C VAL A 126 -6.05 -14.01 23.17
N ARG A 127 -7.21 -14.03 22.51
CA ARG A 127 -8.28 -15.02 22.66
C ARG A 127 -8.55 -15.67 21.32
N THR A 128 -8.90 -16.94 21.35
CA THR A 128 -9.10 -17.75 20.14
C THR A 128 -10.43 -17.39 19.51
N THR A 129 -10.40 -16.86 18.29
CA THR A 129 -11.59 -16.35 17.57
C THR A 129 -12.69 -17.39 17.42
N ALA A 130 -12.32 -18.66 17.23
CA ALA A 130 -13.26 -19.76 17.05
C ALA A 130 -14.04 -20.12 18.33
N ILE A 131 -13.39 -20.02 19.49
CA ILE A 131 -13.88 -20.60 20.75
C ILE A 131 -14.43 -19.51 21.67
N ASP A 132 -13.72 -18.39 21.78
CA ASP A 132 -14.01 -17.36 22.77
C ASP A 132 -15.10 -16.38 22.30
N PHE A 133 -15.34 -16.30 21.00
CA PHE A 133 -16.31 -15.39 20.39
C PHE A 133 -17.51 -16.14 19.81
N SER A 134 -18.70 -15.59 20.05
CA SER A 134 -19.93 -16.07 19.43
C SER A 134 -19.96 -15.78 17.92
N PHE A 135 -20.96 -16.30 17.22
CA PHE A 135 -21.22 -15.93 15.82
C PHE A 135 -21.30 -14.41 15.62
N PHE A 136 -21.96 -13.68 16.53
CA PHE A 136 -22.03 -12.22 16.46
C PHE A 136 -20.64 -11.58 16.62
N GLY A 137 -19.83 -12.06 17.56
CA GLY A 137 -18.46 -11.58 17.74
C GLY A 137 -17.59 -11.84 16.52
N GLN A 138 -17.71 -13.02 15.89
CA GLN A 138 -17.00 -13.38 14.67
C GLN A 138 -17.40 -12.48 13.49
N VAL A 139 -18.70 -12.15 13.34
CA VAL A 139 -19.18 -11.17 12.35
C VAL A 139 -18.56 -9.79 12.58
N VAL A 140 -18.51 -9.33 13.83
CA VAL A 140 -17.87 -8.04 14.16
C VAL A 140 -16.39 -8.05 13.77
N ILE A 141 -15.66 -9.11 14.11
CA ILE A 141 -14.25 -9.27 13.73
C ILE A 141 -14.11 -9.22 12.20
N LEU A 142 -14.92 -9.99 11.48
CA LEU A 142 -14.91 -10.04 10.01
C LEU A 142 -15.15 -8.66 9.38
N LEU A 143 -16.08 -7.88 9.92
CA LEU A 143 -16.32 -6.50 9.48
C LEU A 143 -15.12 -5.59 9.75
N LEU A 144 -14.45 -5.74 10.90
CA LEU A 144 -13.23 -5.00 11.20
C LEU A 144 -12.10 -5.38 10.24
N LEU A 145 -11.96 -6.65 9.87
CA LEU A 145 -11.02 -7.11 8.85
C LEU A 145 -11.30 -6.43 7.50
N GLN A 146 -12.56 -6.42 7.05
CA GLN A 146 -12.95 -5.79 5.79
C GLN A 146 -12.65 -4.28 5.80
N LEU A 147 -13.02 -3.60 6.89
CA LEU A 147 -12.80 -2.17 7.04
C LEU A 147 -11.31 -1.83 7.11
N GLY A 148 -10.51 -2.69 7.75
CA GLY A 148 -9.05 -2.60 7.79
C GLY A 148 -8.42 -2.78 6.41
N GLY A 149 -8.82 -3.83 5.69
CA GLY A 149 -8.34 -4.15 4.34
C GLY A 149 -8.66 -3.05 3.34
N VAL A 150 -9.90 -2.52 3.36
CA VAL A 150 -10.30 -1.36 2.54
C VAL A 150 -9.58 -0.08 3.01
N GLY A 151 -9.36 0.07 4.32
CA GLY A 151 -8.64 1.18 4.93
C GLY A 151 -7.17 1.28 4.50
N PHE A 152 -6.51 0.14 4.25
CA PHE A 152 -5.16 0.09 3.69
C PHE A 152 -5.07 0.77 2.31
N ILE A 153 -6.12 0.67 1.50
CA ILE A 153 -6.19 1.27 0.17
C ILE A 153 -6.33 2.79 0.28
N ALA A 154 -7.17 3.28 1.19
CA ALA A 154 -7.29 4.71 1.49
C ALA A 154 -5.99 5.29 2.07
N PHE A 155 -5.31 4.54 2.95
CA PHE A 155 -4.00 4.91 3.49
C PHE A 155 -2.92 4.98 2.40
N SER A 156 -2.86 3.99 1.51
CA SER A 156 -1.95 3.97 0.37
C SER A 156 -2.14 5.21 -0.51
N VAL A 157 -3.39 5.52 -0.86
CA VAL A 157 -3.74 6.71 -1.65
C VAL A 157 -3.28 8.01 -0.99
N LEU A 158 -3.49 8.13 0.32
CA LEU A 158 -3.05 9.32 1.05
C LEU A 158 -1.52 9.42 1.12
N LEU A 159 -0.83 8.31 1.38
CA LEU A 159 0.63 8.25 1.44
C LEU A 159 1.26 8.73 0.12
N PHE A 160 0.75 8.26 -1.02
CA PHE A 160 1.19 8.74 -2.33
C PHE A 160 0.92 10.24 -2.54
N ARG A 161 -0.22 10.74 -2.06
CA ARG A 161 -0.54 12.18 -2.10
C ARG A 161 0.44 13.01 -1.26
N LEU A 162 0.83 12.53 -0.08
CA LEU A 162 1.79 13.19 0.82
C LEU A 162 3.21 13.22 0.25
N ILE A 163 3.62 12.15 -0.45
CA ILE A 163 4.92 12.07 -1.14
C ILE A 163 4.96 13.02 -2.37
N GLY A 164 3.87 13.73 -2.68
CA GLY A 164 3.79 14.63 -3.83
C GLY A 164 3.72 13.91 -5.18
N ARG A 165 3.67 12.57 -5.18
CA ARG A 165 3.40 11.78 -6.37
C ARG A 165 1.90 11.70 -6.60
N ARG A 166 1.41 12.56 -7.49
CA ARG A 166 0.05 12.43 -8.03
C ARG A 166 -0.09 11.03 -8.60
N LEU A 167 -0.98 10.22 -8.04
CA LEU A 167 -1.33 8.92 -8.61
C LEU A 167 -1.76 9.17 -10.06
N THR A 168 -1.02 8.61 -11.01
CA THR A 168 -1.37 8.66 -12.44
C THR A 168 -2.76 8.06 -12.65
N LEU A 169 -3.17 7.11 -11.80
CA LEU A 169 -4.49 6.45 -11.80
C LEU A 169 -5.63 7.38 -11.41
N GLN A 170 -5.51 8.10 -10.29
CA GLN A 170 -6.52 9.08 -9.90
C GLN A 170 -6.59 10.18 -10.95
N THR A 171 -5.44 10.64 -11.45
CA THR A 171 -5.41 11.67 -12.49
C THR A 171 -6.07 11.17 -13.78
N ARG A 172 -5.81 9.93 -14.22
CA ARG A 172 -6.44 9.33 -15.41
C ARG A 172 -7.92 9.02 -15.23
N PHE A 173 -8.32 8.49 -14.08
CA PHE A 173 -9.73 8.22 -13.75
C PHE A 173 -10.51 9.54 -13.62
N MET A 174 -9.92 10.55 -12.98
CA MET A 174 -10.45 11.90 -12.93
C MET A 174 -10.51 12.53 -14.31
N VAL A 175 -9.52 12.33 -15.20
CA VAL A 175 -9.55 12.83 -16.59
C VAL A 175 -10.62 12.14 -17.42
N GLN A 176 -10.80 10.81 -17.29
CA GLN A 176 -11.95 10.10 -17.88
C GLN A 176 -13.28 10.65 -17.37
N GLN A 177 -13.36 11.00 -16.09
CA GLN A 177 -14.53 11.64 -15.48
C GLN A 177 -14.59 13.15 -15.76
N SER A 178 -13.52 13.81 -16.21
CA SER A 178 -13.48 15.27 -16.49
C SER A 178 -14.25 15.62 -17.76
N LEU A 179 -14.49 14.63 -18.62
CA LEU A 179 -15.47 14.71 -19.70
C LEU A 179 -16.93 14.71 -19.18
N GLY A 180 -17.15 14.53 -17.88
CA GLY A 180 -18.43 14.64 -17.18
C GLY A 180 -18.25 15.17 -15.75
N SER A 181 -18.05 16.49 -15.62
CA SER A 181 -18.06 17.30 -14.39
C SER A 181 -18.30 16.57 -13.05
N HIS A 182 -17.23 16.24 -12.31
CA HIS A 182 -17.11 16.36 -10.84
C HIS A 182 -15.81 15.69 -10.34
N GLN A 183 -14.80 16.46 -9.93
CA GLN A 183 -13.50 15.92 -9.47
C GLN A 183 -13.58 15.18 -8.12
N ALA A 184 -14.61 15.48 -7.29
CA ALA A 184 -14.82 14.80 -6.00
C ALA A 184 -15.49 13.42 -6.14
N SER A 185 -16.27 13.18 -7.20
CA SER A 185 -16.94 11.87 -7.43
C SER A 185 -15.93 10.80 -7.88
N GLY A 186 -14.85 11.18 -8.57
CA GLY A 186 -13.86 10.23 -9.09
C GLY A 186 -13.15 9.41 -8.00
N VAL A 187 -12.88 9.98 -6.83
CA VAL A 187 -12.25 9.25 -5.70
C VAL A 187 -13.21 8.25 -5.08
N LEU A 188 -14.47 8.65 -4.88
CA LEU A 188 -15.51 7.75 -4.35
C LEU A 188 -15.82 6.62 -5.32
N ASN A 189 -15.92 6.93 -6.62
CA ASN A 189 -16.14 5.93 -7.67
C ASN A 189 -14.98 4.93 -7.76
N LEU A 190 -13.73 5.40 -7.60
CA LEU A 190 -12.58 4.51 -7.52
C LEU A 190 -12.64 3.62 -6.28
N ALA A 191 -13.00 4.16 -5.12
CA ALA A 191 -13.15 3.38 -3.89
C ALA A 191 -14.25 2.33 -4.01
N LEU A 192 -15.42 2.68 -4.57
CA LEU A 192 -16.53 1.76 -4.82
C LEU A 192 -16.14 0.67 -5.83
N TYR A 193 -15.41 1.03 -6.89
CA TYR A 193 -14.91 0.07 -7.87
C TYR A 193 -13.99 -0.96 -7.21
N VAL A 194 -13.04 -0.50 -6.39
CA VAL A 194 -12.13 -1.38 -5.66
C VAL A 194 -12.87 -2.28 -4.69
N LEU A 195 -13.82 -1.72 -3.94
CA LEU A 195 -14.66 -2.51 -3.04
C LEU A 195 -15.42 -3.59 -3.81
N ALA A 196 -15.99 -3.27 -4.97
CA ALA A 196 -16.70 -4.24 -5.81
C ALA A 196 -15.76 -5.35 -6.33
N VAL A 197 -14.54 -5.01 -6.77
CA VAL A 197 -13.54 -6.00 -7.19
C VAL A 197 -13.13 -6.89 -6.02
N THR A 198 -12.81 -6.31 -4.86
CA THR A 198 -12.47 -7.04 -3.64
C THR A 198 -13.57 -8.02 -3.24
N LEU A 199 -14.81 -7.56 -3.11
CA LEU A 199 -15.94 -8.41 -2.75
C LEU A 199 -16.21 -9.51 -3.78
N THR A 200 -15.91 -9.25 -5.06
CA THR A 200 -16.03 -10.27 -6.11
C THR A 200 -14.97 -11.36 -5.94
N ILE A 201 -13.71 -10.99 -5.68
CA ILE A 201 -12.62 -11.94 -5.45
C ILE A 201 -12.87 -12.75 -4.18
N GLU A 202 -13.28 -12.09 -3.09
CA GLU A 202 -13.63 -12.73 -1.82
C GLU A 202 -14.83 -13.67 -1.99
N GLY A 203 -15.85 -13.27 -2.76
CA GLY A 203 -17.01 -14.10 -3.07
C GLY A 203 -16.65 -15.35 -3.87
N VAL A 204 -15.79 -15.22 -4.89
CA VAL A 204 -15.27 -16.37 -5.66
C VAL A 204 -14.42 -17.27 -4.76
N GLY A 205 -13.54 -16.71 -3.94
CA GLY A 205 -12.74 -17.47 -2.98
C GLY A 205 -13.61 -18.24 -1.98
N ALA A 206 -14.63 -17.59 -1.42
CA ALA A 206 -15.58 -18.21 -0.50
C ALA A 206 -16.37 -19.32 -1.19
N LEU A 207 -16.81 -19.12 -2.44
CA LEU A 207 -17.49 -20.18 -3.20
C LEU A 207 -16.58 -21.41 -3.39
N LEU A 208 -15.32 -21.19 -3.79
CA LEU A 208 -14.36 -22.28 -4.01
C LEU A 208 -14.06 -23.05 -2.72
N LEU A 209 -13.88 -22.37 -1.59
CA LEU A 209 -13.68 -22.99 -0.28
C LEU A 209 -14.94 -23.73 0.18
N TRP A 210 -16.11 -23.13 0.02
CA TRP A 210 -17.39 -23.74 0.39
C TRP A 210 -17.65 -25.04 -0.38
N LEU A 211 -17.40 -25.07 -1.68
CA LEU A 211 -17.55 -26.28 -2.51
C LEU A 211 -16.68 -27.44 -2.02
N ARG A 212 -15.51 -27.15 -1.44
CA ARG A 212 -14.64 -28.16 -0.82
C ARG A 212 -15.18 -28.57 0.54
N TRP A 213 -15.44 -27.61 1.42
CA TRP A 213 -15.75 -27.85 2.83
C TRP A 213 -17.16 -28.39 3.07
N ARG A 214 -18.12 -28.11 2.18
CA ARG A 214 -19.47 -28.68 2.27
C ARG A 214 -19.53 -30.21 2.19
N THR A 215 -18.46 -30.84 1.70
CA THR A 215 -18.34 -32.31 1.69
C THR A 215 -17.93 -32.89 3.05
N MET A 216 -17.46 -32.04 3.97
CA MET A 216 -16.88 -32.42 5.26
C MET A 216 -17.61 -31.82 6.46
N LEU A 217 -18.25 -30.66 6.27
CA LEU A 217 -18.97 -29.89 7.27
C LEU A 217 -20.44 -29.69 6.84
N PRO A 218 -21.36 -29.45 7.79
CA PRO A 218 -22.73 -29.05 7.47
C PRO A 218 -22.75 -27.82 6.56
N ASP A 219 -23.67 -27.79 5.57
CA ASP A 219 -23.70 -26.78 4.50
C ASP A 219 -23.65 -25.32 5.02
N GLY A 220 -24.36 -25.02 6.13
CA GLY A 220 -24.40 -23.67 6.72
C GLY A 220 -23.12 -23.27 7.45
N GLU A 221 -22.49 -24.20 8.18
CA GLU A 221 -21.23 -23.98 8.88
C GLU A 221 -20.07 -23.87 7.88
N ALA A 222 -20.05 -24.74 6.88
CA ALA A 222 -19.10 -24.69 5.77
C ALA A 222 -19.15 -23.32 5.05
N LEU A 223 -20.35 -22.77 4.84
CA LEU A 223 -20.52 -21.48 4.18
C LEU A 223 -19.95 -20.34 5.03
N TRP A 224 -20.23 -20.35 6.33
CA TRP A 224 -19.70 -19.35 7.25
C TRP A 224 -18.18 -19.38 7.32
N TYR A 225 -17.61 -20.57 7.50
CA TYR A 225 -16.15 -20.73 7.50
C TYR A 225 -15.54 -20.28 6.17
N ALA A 226 -16.15 -20.62 5.04
CA ALA A 226 -15.65 -20.24 3.72
C ALA A 226 -15.62 -18.72 3.52
N ILE A 227 -16.68 -18.02 3.93
CA ILE A 227 -16.75 -16.55 3.87
C ILE A 227 -15.67 -15.94 4.77
N PHE A 228 -15.59 -16.38 6.03
CA PHE A 228 -14.65 -15.83 7.00
C PHE A 228 -13.20 -15.97 6.53
N HIS A 229 -12.80 -17.19 6.14
CA HIS A 229 -11.44 -17.45 5.70
C HIS A 229 -11.11 -16.83 4.35
N SER A 230 -12.08 -16.66 3.45
CA SER A 230 -11.85 -15.97 2.17
C SER A 230 -11.48 -14.50 2.40
N ILE A 231 -12.29 -13.79 3.19
CA ILE A 231 -12.05 -12.38 3.53
C ILE A 231 -10.76 -12.24 4.33
N SER A 232 -10.55 -13.09 5.34
CA SER A 232 -9.33 -13.08 6.14
C SER A 232 -8.08 -13.31 5.29
N SER A 233 -8.12 -14.25 4.35
CA SER A 233 -7.02 -14.54 3.44
C SER A 233 -6.77 -13.38 2.48
N TYR A 234 -7.81 -12.83 1.84
CA TYR A 234 -7.66 -11.71 0.91
C TYR A 234 -7.15 -10.44 1.62
N CYS A 235 -7.63 -10.17 2.83
CA CYS A 235 -7.14 -9.05 3.62
C CYS A 235 -5.72 -9.29 4.17
N ASN A 236 -5.18 -10.52 4.13
CA ASN A 236 -3.96 -10.93 4.83
C ASN A 236 -4.07 -10.81 6.35
N ALA A 237 -5.26 -11.05 6.89
CA ALA A 237 -5.59 -10.83 8.29
C ALA A 237 -5.02 -11.87 9.24
N GLY A 238 -4.84 -13.12 8.82
CA GLY A 238 -4.33 -14.19 9.68
C GLY A 238 -5.29 -14.67 10.80
N PHE A 239 -6.50 -14.11 10.88
CA PHE A 239 -7.55 -14.62 11.77
C PHE A 239 -8.19 -15.86 11.18
N ASP A 240 -8.46 -16.86 12.01
CA ASP A 240 -9.06 -18.12 11.58
C ASP A 240 -10.11 -18.63 12.58
N LEU A 241 -11.02 -19.48 12.08
CA LEU A 241 -12.08 -20.10 12.88
C LEU A 241 -11.80 -21.59 13.17
N PHE A 242 -10.60 -22.07 12.86
CA PHE A 242 -10.23 -23.48 13.06
C PHE A 242 -9.42 -23.67 14.34
N SER A 243 -8.57 -22.71 14.70
CA SER A 243 -7.67 -22.72 15.84
C SER A 243 -8.38 -23.13 17.11
N GLY A 244 -7.89 -24.21 17.74
CA GLY A 244 -8.39 -24.76 19.01
C GLY A 244 -9.77 -25.43 18.98
N THR A 245 -10.40 -25.58 17.81
CA THR A 245 -11.58 -26.45 17.64
C THR A 245 -11.16 -27.89 17.32
N GLU A 246 -12.07 -28.87 17.44
CA GLU A 246 -11.83 -30.24 16.95
C GLU A 246 -11.60 -30.26 15.42
N HIS A 247 -12.13 -29.27 14.69
CA HIS A 247 -11.83 -29.00 13.29
C HIS A 247 -10.45 -28.38 13.06
N GLY A 248 -9.88 -27.75 14.09
CA GLY A 248 -8.47 -27.32 14.18
C GLY A 248 -7.48 -28.48 14.14
N VAL A 249 -7.99 -29.71 14.17
CA VAL A 249 -7.22 -30.95 13.99
C VAL A 249 -7.77 -31.81 12.83
N LEU A 250 -8.96 -31.51 12.29
CA LEU A 250 -9.51 -32.26 11.14
C LEU A 250 -8.96 -31.83 9.78
N PHE A 251 -8.20 -30.73 9.72
CA PHE A 251 -7.28 -30.43 8.61
C PHE A 251 -5.85 -30.37 9.11
N GLY A 252 -5.36 -31.51 9.62
CA GLY A 252 -3.97 -31.68 10.02
C GLY A 252 -3.02 -30.92 9.10
N PHE A 253 -2.45 -29.85 9.65
CA PHE A 253 -1.28 -29.13 9.16
C PHE A 253 -1.15 -29.03 7.63
N GLY A 254 -2.06 -28.32 6.97
CA GLY A 254 -1.80 -27.88 5.59
C GLY A 254 -1.64 -29.01 4.56
N THR A 255 -2.34 -30.12 4.73
CA THR A 255 -2.29 -31.25 3.77
C THR A 255 -3.31 -31.11 2.64
N ASP A 256 -4.39 -30.35 2.82
CA ASP A 256 -5.36 -30.08 1.75
C ASP A 256 -4.82 -29.02 0.78
N TRP A 257 -4.10 -29.50 -0.23
CA TRP A 257 -3.48 -28.65 -1.25
C TRP A 257 -4.48 -27.70 -1.91
N TYR A 258 -5.75 -28.13 -2.07
CA TYR A 258 -6.78 -27.32 -2.68
C TYR A 258 -7.10 -26.09 -1.82
N THR A 259 -7.41 -26.30 -0.54
CA THR A 259 -7.69 -25.21 0.41
C THR A 259 -6.51 -24.24 0.51
N LEU A 260 -5.28 -24.78 0.66
CA LEU A 260 -4.07 -23.96 0.73
C LEU A 260 -3.82 -23.16 -0.55
N SER A 261 -4.06 -23.76 -1.71
CA SER A 261 -3.89 -23.06 -3.00
C SER A 261 -4.88 -21.92 -3.15
N VAL A 262 -6.15 -22.13 -2.77
CA VAL A 262 -7.17 -21.08 -2.83
C VAL A 262 -6.83 -19.94 -1.87
N MET A 263 -6.52 -20.25 -0.60
CA MET A 263 -6.14 -19.23 0.39
C MET A 263 -4.84 -18.51 0.00
N GLY A 264 -3.84 -19.24 -0.50
CA GLY A 264 -2.58 -18.67 -0.97
C GLY A 264 -2.77 -17.72 -2.15
N VAL A 265 -3.61 -18.09 -3.13
CA VAL A 265 -3.96 -17.20 -4.25
C VAL A 265 -4.70 -15.96 -3.75
N LEU A 266 -5.62 -16.09 -2.79
CA LEU A 266 -6.33 -14.94 -2.21
C LEU A 266 -5.36 -13.97 -1.52
N ILE A 267 -4.40 -14.48 -0.73
CA ILE A 267 -3.34 -13.70 -0.08
C ILE A 267 -2.50 -12.94 -1.12
N LEU A 268 -2.10 -13.62 -2.20
CA LEU A 268 -1.33 -13.00 -3.27
C LEU A 268 -2.15 -11.91 -3.99
N LEU A 269 -3.41 -12.18 -4.31
CA LEU A 269 -4.31 -11.22 -4.96
C LEU A 269 -4.57 -10.00 -4.08
N GLY A 270 -4.78 -10.19 -2.78
CA GLY A 270 -4.99 -9.11 -1.82
C GLY A 270 -3.74 -8.26 -1.57
N SER A 271 -2.55 -8.86 -1.69
CA SER A 271 -1.27 -8.16 -1.62
C SER A 271 -1.03 -7.23 -2.82
N PHE A 272 -1.72 -7.47 -3.95
CA PHE A 272 -1.61 -6.61 -5.12
C PHE A 272 -2.38 -5.31 -4.88
N GLY A 273 -1.65 -4.21 -4.70
CA GLY A 273 -2.25 -2.89 -4.60
C GLY A 273 -3.01 -2.50 -5.89
N ILE A 274 -3.86 -1.47 -5.77
CA ILE A 274 -4.70 -0.95 -6.86
C ILE A 274 -3.95 -0.66 -8.17
N THR A 275 -2.65 -0.35 -8.07
CA THR A 275 -1.77 -0.09 -9.21
C THR A 275 -1.63 -1.30 -10.12
N ILE A 276 -1.52 -2.49 -9.55
CA ILE A 276 -1.32 -3.73 -10.31
C ILE A 276 -2.62 -4.14 -11.00
N PHE A 277 -3.76 -4.05 -10.29
CA PHE A 277 -5.07 -4.31 -10.88
C PHE A 277 -5.38 -3.41 -12.08
N TYR A 278 -5.04 -2.11 -11.97
CA TYR A 278 -5.20 -1.20 -13.09
C TYR A 278 -4.28 -1.55 -14.26
N ASP A 279 -3.00 -1.83 -13.98
CA ASP A 279 -2.02 -2.14 -15.03
C ASP A 279 -2.41 -3.42 -15.78
N LEU A 280 -2.93 -4.42 -15.05
CA LEU A 280 -3.43 -5.67 -15.62
C LEU A 280 -4.69 -5.45 -16.48
N TRP A 281 -5.57 -4.53 -16.09
CA TRP A 281 -6.73 -4.13 -16.90
C TRP A 281 -6.31 -3.40 -18.18
N SER A 282 -5.38 -2.44 -18.08
CA SER A 282 -4.85 -1.66 -19.22
C SER A 282 -4.02 -2.51 -20.19
N PHE A 283 -3.45 -3.62 -19.70
CA PHE A 283 -2.59 -4.50 -20.50
C PHE A 283 -3.29 -5.06 -21.75
N ARG A 284 -4.62 -5.26 -21.74
CA ARG A 284 -5.38 -5.69 -22.93
C ARG A 284 -5.24 -4.71 -24.11
N SER A 285 -5.04 -3.43 -23.83
CA SER A 285 -4.92 -2.39 -24.85
C SER A 285 -3.46 -2.02 -25.12
N ASP A 286 -2.68 -1.76 -24.07
CA ASP A 286 -1.36 -1.15 -24.20
C ASP A 286 -0.23 -2.18 -24.35
N LYS A 287 -0.49 -3.46 -24.02
CA LYS A 287 0.47 -4.58 -24.01
C LYS A 287 1.80 -4.30 -23.30
N THR A 288 1.85 -3.27 -22.46
CA THR A 288 3.03 -2.84 -21.74
C THR A 288 2.71 -2.79 -20.25
N LEU A 289 3.50 -3.50 -19.45
CA LEU A 289 3.42 -3.46 -17.99
C LEU A 289 4.37 -2.39 -17.45
N SER A 290 3.95 -1.67 -16.42
CA SER A 290 4.78 -0.72 -15.68
C SER A 290 5.95 -1.44 -14.97
N ILE A 291 7.02 -0.69 -14.70
CA ILE A 291 8.20 -1.22 -13.99
C ILE A 291 7.81 -1.73 -12.60
N ASN A 292 6.93 -1.01 -11.89
CA ASN A 292 6.44 -1.42 -10.57
C ASN A 292 5.76 -2.80 -10.63
N THR A 293 4.83 -2.99 -11.57
CA THR A 293 4.13 -4.26 -11.74
C THR A 293 5.08 -5.39 -12.13
N ARG A 294 6.02 -5.16 -13.06
CA ARG A 294 7.01 -6.19 -13.45
C ARG A 294 7.87 -6.65 -12.28
N ILE A 295 8.36 -5.70 -11.48
CA ILE A 295 9.19 -6.01 -10.31
C ILE A 295 8.37 -6.76 -9.26
N THR A 296 7.16 -6.29 -8.93
CA THR A 296 6.31 -6.97 -7.96
C THR A 296 5.97 -8.39 -8.39
N PHE A 297 5.53 -8.62 -9.64
CA PHE A 297 5.24 -9.97 -10.13
C PHE A 297 6.48 -10.87 -10.11
N LEU A 298 7.63 -10.39 -10.57
CA LEU A 298 8.86 -11.17 -10.57
C LEU A 298 9.25 -11.59 -9.16
N LEU A 299 9.24 -10.65 -8.22
CA LEU A 299 9.58 -10.92 -6.82
C LEU A 299 8.58 -11.88 -6.19
N THR A 300 7.27 -11.64 -6.36
CA THR A 300 6.23 -12.53 -5.83
C THR A 300 6.39 -13.96 -6.34
N VAL A 301 6.54 -14.16 -7.65
CA VAL A 301 6.72 -15.49 -8.24
C VAL A 301 8.01 -16.14 -7.72
N LEU A 302 9.12 -15.41 -7.70
CA LEU A 302 10.41 -15.92 -7.23
C LEU A 302 10.33 -16.37 -5.77
N LEU A 303 9.78 -15.52 -4.89
CA LEU A 303 9.63 -15.80 -3.46
C LEU A 303 8.68 -16.97 -3.22
N THR A 304 7.55 -17.04 -3.94
CA THR A 304 6.61 -18.16 -3.82
C THR A 304 7.22 -19.48 -4.29
N VAL A 305 7.96 -19.50 -5.40
CA VAL A 305 8.61 -20.72 -5.91
C VAL A 305 9.72 -21.19 -4.96
N ILE A 306 10.55 -20.26 -4.47
CA ILE A 306 11.59 -20.60 -3.47
C ILE A 306 10.92 -21.14 -2.20
N GLY A 307 9.87 -20.47 -1.71
CA GLY A 307 9.15 -20.89 -0.51
C GLY A 307 8.46 -22.24 -0.64
N LEU A 308 7.94 -22.59 -1.83
CA LEU A 308 7.37 -23.91 -2.10
C LEU A 308 8.42 -25.03 -2.19
N GLY A 309 9.69 -24.68 -2.43
CA GLY A 309 10.79 -25.63 -2.58
C GLY A 309 11.53 -25.98 -1.28
N VAL A 310 11.17 -25.34 -0.16
CA VAL A 310 11.72 -25.56 1.19
C VAL A 310 10.74 -26.41 2.00
#